data_AF-A0A4S4ZTL5-F1
#
_entry.id   AF-A0A4S4ZTL5-F1
#
_cell.length_a   1.000
_cell.length_b   1.000
_cell.length_c   1.000
_cell.angle_alpha   90.00
_cell.angle_beta   90.00
_cell.angle_gamma   90.00
#
_symmetry.space_group_name_H-M   'P 1'
#
loop_
_entity.id
_entity.type
_entity.pdbx_description
1 polymer ?
#
loop_
_entity_poly.entity_id
_entity_poly.type
_entity_poly.pdbx_seq_one_letter_code
_entity_poly.pdbx_strand_id
1 'polypeptide(L)'
;MIRERRPEDLDRLCAVLAAMDESAPLLAGRDPREWLEESDAELSWVFDMAPVRVTPTKNVVGHVQVYRVDERDPLTSYWVDHSRRPAGDLLAVGRLFVRPDTYEHGIGRYLLQESVTYIRSQGKVPVLDLHQNAPFPKTFYERRGFEEISTGDPGVAVMIHATPAAAH
;
A
#
# COMPACT_ATOMS: atom_id res chain seq x y z
N MET A 1 -11.96 12.16 0.61
CA MET A 1 -12.31 11.32 1.78
C MET A 1 -11.79 9.92 1.54
N ILE A 2 -11.31 9.25 2.58
CA ILE A 2 -11.01 7.81 2.49
C ILE A 2 -12.31 7.03 2.63
N ARG A 3 -12.47 6.00 1.80
CA ARG A 3 -13.55 5.01 1.89
C ARG A 3 -13.09 3.70 1.28
N GLU A 4 -13.78 2.61 1.60
CA GLU A 4 -13.52 1.32 0.97
C GLU A 4 -13.72 1.41 -0.55
N ARG A 5 -12.85 0.70 -1.28
CA ARG A 5 -12.92 0.53 -2.74
C ARG A 5 -14.13 -0.30 -3.09
N ARG A 6 -14.84 0.12 -4.12
CA ARG A 6 -15.97 -0.60 -4.72
C ARG A 6 -15.61 -1.06 -6.12
N PRO A 7 -16.31 -2.05 -6.69
CA PRO A 7 -16.10 -2.46 -8.07
C PRO A 7 -16.23 -1.29 -9.08
N GLU A 8 -17.11 -0.33 -8.80
CA GLU A 8 -17.32 0.88 -9.62
C GLU A 8 -16.10 1.83 -9.67
N ASP A 9 -15.16 1.70 -8.74
CA ASP A 9 -13.94 2.52 -8.71
C ASP A 9 -12.86 2.02 -9.69
N LEU A 10 -12.93 0.75 -10.10
CA LEU A 10 -11.86 0.08 -10.85
C LEU A 10 -11.54 0.77 -12.16
N ASP A 11 -12.55 1.12 -12.97
CA ASP A 11 -12.32 1.79 -14.26
C ASP A 11 -11.57 3.11 -14.08
N ARG A 12 -11.91 3.87 -13.04
CA ARG A 12 -11.26 5.14 -12.75
C ARG A 12 -9.83 4.94 -12.25
N LEU A 13 -9.59 3.94 -11.41
CA LEU A 13 -8.26 3.57 -10.92
C LEU A 13 -7.36 3.06 -12.04
N CYS A 14 -7.88 2.22 -12.95
CA CYS A 14 -7.16 1.79 -14.15
C CYS A 14 -6.75 2.97 -15.02
N ALA A 15 -7.63 3.97 -15.19
CA ALA A 15 -7.29 5.19 -15.92
C ALA A 15 -6.21 6.04 -15.21
N VAL A 16 -6.17 6.05 -13.87
CA VAL A 16 -5.07 6.68 -13.12
C VAL A 16 -3.76 5.91 -13.33
N LEU A 17 -3.79 4.58 -13.19
CA LEU A 17 -2.61 3.72 -13.35
C LEU A 17 -2.03 3.82 -14.76
N ALA A 18 -2.86 3.78 -15.80
CA ALA A 18 -2.40 3.90 -17.18
C ALA A 18 -1.65 5.23 -17.41
N ALA A 19 -2.19 6.34 -16.92
CA ALA A 19 -1.53 7.65 -17.03
C ALA A 19 -0.22 7.73 -16.23
N MET A 20 -0.13 7.03 -15.08
CA MET A 20 1.11 6.94 -14.30
C MET A 20 2.15 6.06 -15.00
N ASP A 21 1.72 4.93 -15.58
CA ASP A 21 2.57 3.95 -16.24
C ASP A 21 3.27 4.53 -17.49
N GLU A 22 2.58 5.43 -18.20
CA GLU A 22 3.18 6.21 -19.31
C GLU A 22 4.37 7.07 -18.85
N SER A 23 4.37 7.52 -17.60
CA SER A 23 5.42 8.38 -17.04
C SER A 23 6.55 7.60 -16.38
N ALA A 24 6.22 6.45 -15.77
CA ALA A 24 7.18 5.52 -15.17
C ALA A 24 6.55 4.11 -15.12
N PRO A 25 7.24 3.07 -15.63
CA PRO A 25 6.65 1.73 -15.82
C PRO A 25 6.42 0.99 -14.50
N LEU A 26 5.31 1.31 -13.83
CA LEU A 26 4.84 0.71 -12.59
C LEU A 26 4.26 -0.70 -12.80
N LEU A 27 3.53 -0.88 -13.90
CA LEU A 27 2.83 -2.11 -14.21
C LEU A 27 3.73 -3.14 -14.90
N ALA A 28 4.85 -2.67 -15.48
CA ALA A 28 5.78 -3.49 -16.26
C ALA A 28 5.07 -4.28 -17.39
N GLY A 29 4.09 -3.65 -18.04
CA GLY A 29 3.32 -4.25 -19.13
C GLY A 29 2.14 -5.13 -18.70
N ARG A 30 1.86 -5.26 -17.40
CA ARG A 30 0.67 -5.95 -16.89
C ARG A 30 -0.60 -5.12 -17.11
N ASP A 31 -1.74 -5.80 -17.25
CA ASP A 31 -3.04 -5.13 -17.29
C ASP A 31 -3.34 -4.45 -15.93
N PRO A 32 -3.77 -3.16 -15.91
CA PRO A 32 -4.02 -2.44 -14.66
C PRO A 32 -5.11 -3.08 -13.79
N ARG A 33 -6.14 -3.68 -14.39
CA ARG A 33 -7.24 -4.30 -13.64
C ARG A 33 -6.78 -5.62 -13.04
N GLU A 34 -6.15 -6.48 -13.84
CA GLU A 34 -5.55 -7.72 -13.34
C GLU A 34 -4.55 -7.43 -12.22
N TRP A 35 -3.72 -6.39 -12.38
CA TRP A 35 -2.83 -5.93 -11.33
C TRP A 35 -3.62 -5.56 -10.06
N LEU A 36 -4.67 -4.74 -10.13
CA LEU A 36 -5.46 -4.36 -8.95
C LEU A 36 -6.20 -5.51 -8.25
N GLU A 37 -6.40 -6.64 -8.93
CA GLU A 37 -7.20 -7.78 -8.47
C GLU A 37 -6.37 -9.04 -8.17
N GLU A 38 -5.10 -9.09 -8.60
CA GLU A 38 -4.19 -10.23 -8.41
C GLU A 38 -3.97 -10.59 -6.94
N SER A 39 -4.03 -9.61 -6.03
CA SER A 39 -3.90 -9.84 -4.58
C SER A 39 -5.26 -10.03 -3.94
N ASP A 40 -5.41 -11.10 -3.15
CA ASP A 40 -6.57 -11.31 -2.27
C ASP A 40 -6.51 -10.33 -1.08
N ALA A 41 -6.89 -9.08 -1.34
CA ALA A 41 -6.86 -8.01 -0.38
C ALA A 41 -7.92 -8.23 0.71
N GLU A 42 -7.50 -8.21 1.98
CA GLU A 42 -8.44 -8.13 3.10
C GLU A 42 -9.20 -6.81 3.09
N LEU A 43 -8.53 -5.74 2.62
CA LEU A 43 -9.11 -4.41 2.54
C LEU A 43 -8.47 -3.61 1.40
N SER A 44 -9.29 -2.82 0.71
CA SER A 44 -8.82 -1.85 -0.28
C SER A 44 -9.48 -0.51 0.01
N TRP A 45 -8.71 0.56 0.10
CA TRP A 45 -9.26 1.92 0.20
C TRP A 45 -8.96 2.74 -1.03
N VAL A 46 -9.81 3.73 -1.24
CA VAL A 46 -9.61 4.80 -2.19
C VAL A 46 -9.66 6.15 -1.49
N PHE A 47 -8.96 7.13 -2.07
CA PHE A 47 -9.20 8.53 -1.75
C PHE A 47 -10.08 9.16 -2.82
N ASP A 48 -11.30 9.52 -2.43
CA ASP A 48 -12.29 10.16 -3.30
C ASP A 48 -12.30 11.68 -3.11
N MET A 49 -12.01 12.42 -4.17
CA MET A 49 -12.00 13.89 -4.20
C MET A 49 -13.35 14.50 -4.61
N ALA A 50 -14.40 13.70 -4.82
CA ALA A 50 -15.68 14.25 -5.20
C ALA A 50 -16.29 15.09 -4.05
N PRO A 51 -16.98 16.20 -4.38
CA PRO A 51 -17.78 16.91 -3.39
C PRO A 51 -18.85 15.99 -2.80
N VAL A 52 -19.08 16.08 -1.49
CA VAL A 52 -20.01 15.24 -0.70
C VAL A 52 -21.46 15.25 -1.25
N ARG A 53 -21.80 16.19 -2.15
CA ARG A 53 -23.14 16.38 -2.71
C ARG A 53 -23.41 15.66 -4.05
N VAL A 54 -22.42 14.98 -4.63
CA VAL A 54 -22.58 14.27 -5.91
C VAL A 54 -22.55 12.77 -5.67
N THR A 55 -23.66 12.08 -5.90
CA THR A 55 -23.73 10.61 -5.85
C THR A 55 -24.19 10.08 -7.21
N PRO A 56 -23.49 9.11 -7.83
CA PRO A 56 -22.26 8.48 -7.36
C PRO A 56 -21.03 9.39 -7.55
N THR A 57 -20.12 9.36 -6.57
CA THR A 57 -18.83 10.07 -6.63
C THR A 57 -17.88 9.31 -7.55
N LYS A 58 -17.35 9.95 -8.61
CA LYS A 58 -16.45 9.31 -9.60
C LYS A 58 -15.03 9.88 -9.61
N ASN A 59 -14.59 10.51 -8.52
CA ASN A 59 -13.30 11.20 -8.49
C ASN A 59 -12.32 10.52 -7.51
N VAL A 60 -12.21 9.20 -7.59
CA VAL A 60 -11.12 8.48 -6.92
C VAL A 60 -9.80 8.84 -7.58
N VAL A 61 -8.83 9.22 -6.76
CA VAL A 61 -7.52 9.72 -7.22
C VAL A 61 -6.36 8.99 -6.55
N GLY A 62 -6.62 8.13 -5.57
CA GLY A 62 -5.58 7.34 -4.92
C GLY A 62 -6.15 6.05 -4.36
N HIS A 63 -5.26 5.11 -4.11
CA HIS A 63 -5.61 3.75 -3.72
C HIS A 63 -4.51 3.12 -2.88
N VAL A 64 -4.90 2.17 -2.04
CA VAL A 64 -4.01 1.28 -1.28
C VAL A 64 -4.72 -0.03 -0.96
N GLN A 65 -3.97 -1.13 -0.87
CA GLN A 65 -4.46 -2.42 -0.40
C GLN A 65 -3.75 -2.87 0.86
N VAL A 66 -4.48 -3.63 1.66
CA VAL A 66 -3.97 -4.42 2.77
C VAL A 66 -4.28 -5.88 2.47
N TYR A 67 -3.26 -6.74 2.44
CA TYR A 67 -3.41 -8.17 2.18
C TYR A 67 -2.58 -9.01 3.15
N ARG A 68 -2.95 -10.30 3.24
CA ARG A 68 -2.19 -11.29 3.98
C ARG A 68 -0.85 -11.50 3.33
N VAL A 69 0.17 -11.64 4.16
CA VAL A 69 1.49 -12.08 3.72
C VAL A 69 1.41 -13.57 3.38
N ASP A 70 1.79 -13.96 2.16
CA ASP A 70 1.83 -15.37 1.75
C ASP A 70 3.11 -16.01 2.29
N GLU A 71 2.99 -17.08 3.08
CA GLU A 71 4.13 -17.84 3.62
C GLU A 71 5.06 -18.41 2.55
N ARG A 72 4.56 -18.54 1.32
CA ARG A 72 5.33 -19.03 0.16
C ARG A 72 6.08 -17.92 -0.57
N ASP A 73 5.78 -16.65 -0.29
CA ASP A 73 6.54 -15.53 -0.83
C ASP A 73 7.92 -15.49 -0.15
N PRO A 74 9.03 -15.53 -0.91
CA PRO A 74 10.38 -15.44 -0.36
C PRO A 74 10.59 -14.20 0.53
N LEU A 75 9.89 -13.09 0.24
CA LEU A 75 9.99 -11.85 1.01
C LEU A 75 9.50 -12.02 2.47
N THR A 76 8.58 -12.96 2.69
CA THR A 76 7.98 -13.22 4.00
C THR A 76 9.01 -13.60 5.05
N SER A 77 10.03 -14.36 4.66
CA SER A 77 11.11 -14.80 5.55
C SER A 77 11.83 -13.62 6.21
N TYR A 78 12.10 -12.54 5.45
CA TYR A 78 12.77 -11.35 5.99
C TYR A 78 11.94 -10.66 7.08
N TRP A 79 10.63 -10.52 6.88
CA TRP A 79 9.76 -9.92 7.90
C TRP A 79 9.62 -10.81 9.14
N VAL A 80 9.44 -12.11 8.95
CA VAL A 80 9.31 -13.09 10.04
C VAL A 80 10.60 -13.13 10.88
N ASP A 81 11.75 -13.24 10.23
CA ASP A 81 13.05 -13.32 10.91
C ASP A 81 13.38 -12.04 11.66
N HIS A 82 13.08 -10.87 11.09
CA HIS A 82 13.33 -9.58 11.72
C HIS A 82 12.38 -9.31 12.89
N SER A 83 11.08 -9.55 12.70
CA SER A 83 10.05 -9.27 13.72
C SER A 83 9.97 -10.31 14.82
N ARG A 84 10.51 -11.52 14.61
CA ARG A 84 10.32 -12.71 15.45
C ARG A 84 8.84 -13.06 15.64
N ARG A 85 8.00 -12.78 14.65
CA ARG A 85 6.58 -13.07 14.63
C ARG A 85 6.23 -13.97 13.44
N PRO A 86 5.23 -14.86 13.56
CA PRO A 86 4.77 -15.68 12.44
C PRO A 86 4.13 -14.79 11.35
N ALA A 87 4.08 -15.28 10.11
CA ALA A 87 3.50 -14.53 8.99
C ALA A 87 2.03 -14.14 9.23
N GLY A 88 1.26 -14.96 9.96
CA GLY A 88 -0.12 -14.67 10.33
C GLY A 88 -0.30 -13.41 11.20
N ASP A 89 0.75 -12.95 11.87
CA ASP A 89 0.78 -11.72 12.66
C ASP A 89 1.13 -10.48 11.83
N LEU A 90 1.34 -10.64 10.52
CA LEU A 90 1.74 -9.58 9.60
C LEU A 90 0.59 -9.25 8.62
N LEU A 91 0.54 -8.00 8.19
CA LEU A 91 -0.24 -7.59 7.02
C LEU A 91 0.58 -6.65 6.15
N ALA A 92 0.55 -6.91 4.85
CA ALA A 92 1.28 -6.12 3.87
C ALA A 92 0.43 -4.94 3.39
N VAL A 93 1.06 -3.77 3.28
CA VAL A 93 0.54 -2.61 2.57
C VAL A 93 1.14 -2.61 1.17
N GLY A 94 0.28 -2.61 0.16
CA GLY A 94 0.70 -2.65 -1.24
C GLY A 94 -0.21 -1.86 -2.15
N ARG A 95 0.22 -1.72 -3.41
CA ARG A 95 -0.52 -0.99 -4.45
C ARG A 95 -0.92 0.42 -3.99
N LEU A 96 -0.05 1.06 -3.21
CA LEU A 96 -0.18 2.45 -2.82
C LEU A 96 0.22 3.34 -3.99
N PHE A 97 -0.76 4.01 -4.58
CA PHE A 97 -0.53 5.01 -5.62
C PHE A 97 -1.54 6.14 -5.51
N VAL A 98 -1.14 7.31 -5.99
CA VAL A 98 -1.99 8.49 -6.10
C VAL A 98 -1.72 9.14 -7.44
N ARG A 99 -2.77 9.62 -8.09
CA ARG A 99 -2.68 10.42 -9.32
C ARG A 99 -1.71 11.58 -9.08
N PRO A 100 -0.68 11.76 -9.93
CA PRO A 100 0.24 12.88 -9.83
C PRO A 100 -0.52 14.21 -9.83
N ASP A 101 -0.39 14.98 -8.74
CA ASP A 101 -1.04 16.28 -8.51
C ASP A 101 -0.38 16.96 -7.30
N THR A 102 -0.72 18.21 -7.04
CA THR A 102 -0.23 19.02 -5.92
C THR A 102 -0.47 18.37 -4.55
N TYR A 103 -1.46 17.49 -4.44
CA TYR A 103 -1.86 16.84 -3.19
C TYR A 103 -1.38 15.38 -3.04
N GLU A 104 -0.64 14.85 -4.01
CA GLU A 104 -0.23 13.44 -4.10
C GLU A 104 0.38 12.93 -2.78
N HIS A 105 1.38 13.64 -2.25
CA HIS A 105 2.07 13.27 -1.02
C HIS A 105 1.17 13.32 0.22
N GLY A 106 0.24 14.27 0.27
CA GLY A 106 -0.71 14.41 1.38
C GLY A 106 -1.76 13.30 1.38
N ILE A 107 -2.26 12.95 0.21
CA ILE A 107 -3.22 11.86 0.02
C ILE A 107 -2.55 10.51 0.31
N GLY A 108 -1.37 10.27 -0.25
CA GLY A 108 -0.60 9.04 0.00
C GLY A 108 -0.32 8.86 1.48
N ARG A 109 0.06 9.94 2.18
CA ARG A 109 0.25 9.91 3.64
C ARG A 109 -1.00 9.44 4.36
N TYR A 110 -2.15 9.99 3.98
CA TYR A 110 -3.40 9.71 4.66
C TYR A 110 -3.86 8.27 4.43
N LEU A 111 -3.71 7.76 3.20
CA LEU A 111 -3.97 6.35 2.87
C LEU A 111 -3.07 5.40 3.67
N LEU A 112 -1.75 5.65 3.69
CA LEU A 112 -0.81 4.83 4.44
C LEU A 112 -1.09 4.84 5.96
N GLN A 113 -1.42 6.01 6.51
CA GLN A 113 -1.75 6.14 7.94
C GLN A 113 -3.01 5.34 8.30
N GLU A 114 -4.04 5.37 7.44
CA GLU A 114 -5.25 4.58 7.65
C GLU A 114 -4.93 3.07 7.60
N SER A 115 -4.09 2.63 6.65
CA SER A 115 -3.64 1.24 6.56
C SER A 115 -2.89 0.78 7.80
N VAL A 116 -1.94 1.57 8.28
CA VAL A 116 -1.20 1.26 9.52
C VAL A 116 -2.15 1.19 10.72
N THR A 117 -3.12 2.10 10.80
CA THR A 117 -4.09 2.14 11.90
C THR A 117 -4.96 0.90 11.93
N TYR A 118 -5.51 0.49 10.78
CA TYR A 118 -6.28 -0.74 10.64
C TYR A 118 -5.46 -1.99 10.97
N ILE A 119 -4.26 -2.13 10.40
CA ILE A 119 -3.42 -3.31 10.65
C ILE A 119 -3.12 -3.45 12.15
N ARG A 120 -2.80 -2.33 12.80
CA ARG A 120 -2.57 -2.30 14.25
C ARG A 120 -3.83 -2.58 15.06
N SER A 121 -5.01 -2.14 14.62
CA SER A 121 -6.27 -2.47 15.29
C SER A 121 -6.60 -3.96 15.24
N GLN A 122 -6.02 -4.70 14.28
CA GLN A 122 -6.08 -6.17 14.23
C GLN A 122 -5.02 -6.85 15.11
N GLY A 123 -4.20 -6.09 15.85
CA GLY A 123 -3.07 -6.63 16.63
C GLY A 123 -1.89 -7.12 15.78
N LYS A 124 -1.86 -6.78 14.49
CA LYS A 124 -0.86 -7.22 13.51
C LYS A 124 0.20 -6.15 13.25
N VAL A 125 1.32 -6.57 12.67
CA VAL A 125 2.44 -5.68 12.30
C VAL A 125 2.37 -5.30 10.82
N PRO A 126 2.33 -4.00 10.48
CA PRO A 126 2.38 -3.55 9.10
C PRO A 126 3.74 -3.80 8.47
N VAL A 127 3.75 -4.37 7.27
CA VAL A 127 4.94 -4.58 6.43
C VAL A 127 4.68 -4.09 5.02
N LEU A 128 5.73 -3.85 4.22
CA LEU A 128 5.59 -3.54 2.80
C LEU A 128 6.84 -3.91 2.01
N ASP A 129 6.66 -4.14 0.71
CA ASP A 129 7.72 -4.15 -0.29
C ASP A 129 7.71 -2.81 -1.04
N LEU A 130 8.86 -2.13 -1.09
CA LEU A 130 9.01 -0.86 -1.79
C LEU A 130 8.80 -0.99 -3.29
N HIS A 131 9.12 -2.14 -3.91
CA HIS A 131 8.90 -2.34 -5.34
C HIS A 131 7.40 -2.38 -5.68
N GLN A 132 6.58 -2.94 -4.79
CA GLN A 132 5.12 -2.94 -4.92
C GLN A 132 4.47 -1.58 -4.59
N ASN A 133 5.24 -0.62 -4.10
CA ASN A 133 4.79 0.74 -3.76
C ASN A 133 5.74 1.82 -4.31
N ALA A 134 6.29 1.57 -5.49
CA ALA A 134 7.28 2.40 -6.18
C ALA A 134 6.93 3.88 -6.39
N PRO A 135 5.65 4.32 -6.46
CA PRO A 135 5.34 5.75 -6.62
C PRO A 135 5.85 6.65 -5.49
N PHE A 136 6.12 6.10 -4.30
CA PHE A 136 6.65 6.88 -3.19
C PHE A 136 8.10 6.46 -2.86
N PRO A 137 9.01 7.41 -2.62
CA PRO A 137 10.39 7.08 -2.27
C PRO A 137 10.48 6.46 -0.88
N LYS A 138 11.52 5.67 -0.59
CA LYS A 138 11.78 5.09 0.73
C LYS A 138 11.60 6.07 1.91
N THR A 139 12.11 7.29 1.78
CA THR A 139 12.02 8.34 2.82
C THR A 139 10.59 8.75 3.17
N PHE A 140 9.62 8.51 2.28
CA PHE A 140 8.20 8.67 2.58
C PHE A 140 7.75 7.70 3.68
N TYR A 141 8.15 6.43 3.59
CA TYR A 141 7.80 5.40 4.56
C TYR A 141 8.58 5.54 5.87
N GLU A 142 9.88 5.85 5.79
CA GLU A 142 10.73 6.05 6.97
C GLU A 142 10.19 7.13 7.91
N ARG A 143 9.78 8.28 7.35
CA ARG A 143 9.16 9.38 8.12
C ARG A 143 7.84 9.01 8.79
N ARG A 144 7.27 7.84 8.47
CA ARG A 144 6.00 7.33 8.98
C ARG A 144 6.17 6.08 9.83
N GLY A 145 7.39 5.80 10.27
CA GLY A 145 7.69 4.73 11.24
C GLY A 145 7.99 3.38 10.62
N PHE A 146 8.21 3.31 9.31
CA PHE A 146 8.77 2.12 8.68
C PHE A 146 10.30 2.12 8.75
N GLU A 147 10.87 0.95 8.92
CA GLU A 147 12.30 0.70 8.91
C GLU A 147 12.61 -0.33 7.83
N GLU A 148 13.67 -0.11 7.06
CA GLU A 148 14.11 -1.07 6.05
C GLU A 148 14.85 -2.23 6.73
N ILE A 149 14.52 -3.45 6.29
CA ILE A 149 15.22 -4.65 6.74
C ILE A 149 16.40 -4.88 5.80
N SER A 150 17.61 -4.88 6.34
CA SER A 150 18.80 -5.24 5.58
C SER A 150 18.76 -6.72 5.20
N THR A 151 18.51 -7.02 3.93
CA THR A 151 18.40 -8.39 3.39
C THR A 151 19.73 -8.91 2.83
N GLY A 152 20.65 -8.01 2.46
CA GLY A 152 21.86 -8.35 1.72
C GLY A 152 21.65 -8.58 0.22
N ASP A 153 20.40 -8.59 -0.26
CA ASP A 153 20.03 -8.67 -1.66
C ASP A 153 19.57 -7.27 -2.15
N PRO A 154 20.29 -6.63 -3.09
CA PRO A 154 19.92 -5.31 -3.59
C PRO A 154 18.60 -5.30 -4.39
N GLY A 155 18.08 -6.46 -4.80
CA GLY A 155 16.78 -6.61 -5.44
C GLY A 155 15.61 -6.75 -4.46
N VAL A 156 15.88 -6.73 -3.15
CA VAL A 156 14.86 -6.85 -2.11
C VAL A 156 14.82 -5.59 -1.26
N ALA A 157 13.70 -4.89 -1.30
CA ALA A 157 13.49 -3.62 -0.62
C ALA A 157 12.28 -3.71 0.32
N VAL A 158 12.40 -4.54 1.35
CA VAL A 158 11.32 -4.79 2.33
C VAL A 158 11.43 -3.89 3.56
N MET A 159 10.28 -3.42 4.04
CA MET A 159 10.18 -2.59 5.23
C MET A 159 9.17 -3.13 6.23
N ILE A 160 9.39 -2.83 7.50
CA ILE A 160 8.51 -3.17 8.62
C ILE A 160 8.20 -1.92 9.43
N HIS A 161 6.95 -1.78 9.86
CA HIS A 161 6.59 -0.68 10.73
C HIS A 161 7.07 -0.96 12.15
N ALA A 162 7.89 -0.06 12.70
CA ALA A 162 8.37 -0.13 14.06
C ALA A 162 7.19 -0.32 15.03
N THR A 163 7.29 -1.33 15.89
CA THR A 163 6.35 -1.47 17.00
C THR A 163 6.77 -0.42 18.04
N PRO A 164 5.86 0.38 18.62
CA PRO A 164 6.25 1.21 19.75
C PRO A 164 6.88 0.30 20.80
N ALA A 165 8.09 0.64 21.25
CA ALA A 165 8.75 -0.09 22.32
C ALA A 165 7.75 -0.23 23.46
N ALA A 166 7.56 -1.47 23.96
CA ALA A 166 6.75 -1.68 25.14
C ALA A 166 7.32 -0.78 26.24
N ALA A 167 6.52 0.17 26.74
CA ALA A 167 6.89 0.89 27.95
C ALA A 167 7.03 -0.15 29.06
N HIS A 168 8.27 -0.40 29.47
CA HIS A 168 8.59 -1.24 30.62
C HIS A 168 8.17 -0.56 31.92
#